data_AF-A0A6G7YKY1-F1
#
_entry.id   AF-A0A6G7YKY1-F1
#
_cell.length_a   1.000
_cell.length_b   1.000
_cell.length_c   1.000
_cell.angle_alpha   90.00
_cell.angle_beta   90.00
_cell.angle_gamma   90.00
#
_symmetry.space_group_name_H-M   'P 1'
#
loop_
_entity.id
_entity.type
_entity.pdbx_description
1 polymer ?
#
loop_
_entity_poly.entity_id
_entity_poly.type
_entity_poly.pdbx_seq_one_letter_code
_entity_poly.pdbx_strand_id
1 'polypeptide(L)'
;MATDSGGGGERPDTDSDGVPDDSDACPDVSGPGSAGCPLPSDEKVTVYVDGAAAGSQDVESSNGPDDFALDVTVPHGSHEVTTVWTQDDEVLATDVRTVVHTAPGVDRDSDGVADSSDNCVRQPNADQSDRDEDGAGDACDSDIDGDGHSNAKEKAQGTDPYDATSYPGRKKSGLL
;
A
#
# COMPACT_ATOMS: atom_id res chain seq x y z
N MET A 1 -43.21 17.83 -61.57
CA MET A 1 -43.05 18.17 -60.16
C MET A 1 -42.27 17.04 -59.52
N ALA A 2 -40.94 17.16 -59.49
CA ALA A 2 -40.08 16.26 -58.73
C ALA A 2 -39.79 17.01 -57.42
N THR A 3 -40.22 16.46 -56.29
CA THR A 3 -39.89 16.98 -54.98
C THR A 3 -38.44 16.64 -54.69
N ASP A 4 -37.61 17.68 -54.69
CA ASP A 4 -36.32 17.72 -54.02
C ASP A 4 -36.58 17.52 -52.51
N SER A 5 -36.33 16.31 -52.02
CA SER A 5 -36.35 16.01 -50.59
C SER A 5 -34.90 16.08 -50.12
N GLY A 6 -34.64 17.08 -49.29
CA GLY A 6 -33.32 17.58 -48.96
C GLY A 6 -32.32 16.51 -48.51
N GLY A 7 -31.07 16.70 -48.95
CA GLY A 7 -29.91 16.07 -48.35
C GLY A 7 -29.73 16.58 -46.92
N GLY A 8 -30.33 15.87 -45.97
CA GLY A 8 -29.78 15.79 -44.63
C GLY A 8 -28.68 14.75 -44.68
N GLY A 9 -27.42 15.18 -44.78
CA GLY A 9 -26.30 14.25 -44.57
C GLY A 9 -26.45 13.63 -43.19
N GLU A 10 -26.28 12.32 -43.08
CA GLU A 10 -26.19 11.65 -41.78
C GLU A 10 -25.15 12.41 -40.94
N ARG A 11 -25.53 12.76 -39.70
CA ARG A 11 -24.63 13.47 -38.79
C ARG A 11 -23.43 12.54 -38.53
N PRO A 12 -22.19 13.07 -38.52
CA PRO A 12 -21.01 12.27 -38.19
C PRO A 12 -21.18 11.56 -36.85
N ASP A 13 -20.73 10.31 -36.82
CA ASP A 13 -20.71 9.40 -35.69
C ASP A 13 -19.39 8.63 -35.83
N THR A 14 -18.36 9.13 -35.14
CA THR A 14 -16.96 8.76 -35.36
C THR A 14 -16.64 7.38 -34.78
N ASP A 15 -17.29 6.99 -33.68
CA ASP A 15 -17.10 5.69 -33.04
C ASP A 15 -18.21 4.67 -33.36
N SER A 16 -19.24 5.08 -34.10
CA SER A 16 -20.33 4.25 -34.61
C SER A 16 -21.22 3.62 -33.53
N ASP A 17 -21.40 4.29 -32.41
CA ASP A 17 -22.27 3.84 -31.31
C ASP A 17 -23.75 4.22 -31.49
N GLY A 18 -24.06 5.05 -32.50
CA GLY A 18 -25.40 5.52 -32.82
C GLY A 18 -25.76 6.90 -32.22
N VAL A 19 -24.83 7.56 -31.53
CA VAL A 19 -24.93 8.93 -31.03
C VAL A 19 -24.04 9.84 -31.90
N PRO A 20 -24.60 10.85 -32.59
CA PRO A 20 -23.77 11.74 -33.40
C PRO A 20 -22.76 12.55 -32.58
N ASP A 21 -21.57 12.82 -33.15
CA ASP A 21 -20.42 13.49 -32.49
C ASP A 21 -20.77 14.80 -31.77
N ASP A 22 -21.79 15.52 -32.24
CA ASP A 22 -22.20 16.81 -31.68
C ASP A 22 -23.19 16.69 -30.50
N SER A 23 -23.62 15.46 -30.23
CA SER A 23 -24.53 15.05 -29.17
C SER A 23 -23.90 13.96 -28.29
N ASP A 24 -22.71 13.50 -28.66
CA ASP A 24 -21.85 12.58 -27.93
C ASP A 24 -20.84 13.35 -27.07
N ALA A 25 -20.75 12.99 -25.80
CA ALA A 25 -19.79 13.54 -24.85
C ALA A 25 -18.40 12.89 -24.99
N CYS A 26 -18.30 11.74 -25.65
CA CYS A 26 -17.09 10.97 -25.93
C CYS A 26 -16.98 10.53 -27.41
N PRO A 27 -16.90 11.46 -28.40
CA PRO A 27 -17.06 11.16 -29.84
C PRO A 27 -16.10 10.13 -30.46
N ASP A 28 -15.03 9.76 -29.76
CA ASP A 28 -14.02 8.79 -30.22
C ASP A 28 -14.10 7.45 -29.47
N VAL A 29 -15.07 7.27 -28.55
CA VAL A 29 -15.15 6.13 -27.61
C VAL A 29 -16.59 5.63 -27.49
N SER A 30 -16.89 4.57 -28.23
CA SER A 30 -18.22 3.97 -28.27
C SER A 30 -18.73 3.58 -26.88
N GLY A 31 -19.99 3.93 -26.57
CA GLY A 31 -20.57 3.63 -25.26
C GLY A 31 -22.10 3.54 -25.22
N PRO A 32 -22.67 2.68 -24.35
CA PRO A 32 -24.12 2.54 -24.24
C PRO A 32 -24.79 3.67 -23.44
N GLY A 33 -24.03 4.65 -22.95
CA GLY A 33 -24.53 5.72 -22.10
C GLY A 33 -25.43 6.69 -22.86
N SER A 34 -26.29 7.41 -22.14
CA SER A 34 -27.23 8.38 -22.73
C SER A 34 -26.58 9.59 -23.43
N ALA A 35 -25.25 9.66 -23.45
CA ALA A 35 -24.45 10.69 -24.06
C ALA A 35 -23.24 10.10 -24.84
N GLY A 36 -23.35 8.86 -25.34
CA GLY A 36 -22.33 8.15 -26.14
C GLY A 36 -21.10 7.65 -25.37
N CYS A 37 -20.84 8.18 -24.18
CA CYS A 37 -19.77 7.64 -23.33
C CYS A 37 -20.10 6.24 -22.76
N PRO A 38 -19.07 5.39 -22.51
CA PRO A 38 -19.20 4.20 -21.68
C PRO A 38 -19.85 4.54 -20.33
N LEU A 39 -20.81 3.71 -19.90
CA LEU A 39 -21.31 3.83 -18.53
C LEU A 39 -20.16 3.46 -17.58
N PRO A 40 -19.92 4.22 -16.51
CA PRO A 40 -19.06 3.71 -15.44
C PRO A 40 -19.68 2.42 -14.93
N SER A 41 -18.86 1.39 -14.81
CA SER A 41 -19.30 0.10 -14.30
C SER A 41 -19.87 0.23 -12.90
N ASP A 42 -20.91 -0.54 -12.62
CA ASP A 42 -21.35 -0.80 -11.25
C ASP A 42 -20.34 -1.70 -10.50
N GLU A 43 -19.53 -2.42 -11.25
CA GLU A 43 -18.44 -3.27 -10.78
C GLU A 43 -17.14 -2.48 -10.52
N LYS A 44 -16.52 -2.70 -9.37
CA LYS A 44 -15.32 -1.96 -8.97
C LYS A 44 -14.37 -2.83 -8.18
N VAL A 45 -13.07 -2.68 -8.43
CA VAL A 45 -12.00 -3.22 -7.59
C VAL A 45 -11.40 -2.12 -6.75
N THR A 46 -11.23 -2.36 -5.45
CA THR A 46 -10.54 -1.45 -4.52
C THR A 46 -9.47 -2.22 -3.77
N VAL A 47 -8.25 -1.68 -3.76
CA VAL A 47 -7.12 -2.24 -3.02
C VAL A 47 -6.87 -1.39 -1.78
N TYR A 48 -6.70 -2.06 -0.65
CA TYR A 48 -6.36 -1.47 0.64
C TYR A 48 -4.99 -1.96 1.09
N VAL A 49 -4.21 -1.09 1.70
CA VAL A 49 -2.93 -1.41 2.36
C VAL A 49 -3.09 -1.05 3.84
N ASP A 50 -2.94 -2.03 4.73
CA ASP A 50 -3.17 -1.93 6.18
C ASP A 50 -4.53 -1.28 6.53
N GLY A 51 -5.56 -1.61 5.75
CA GLY A 51 -6.92 -1.09 5.90
C GLY A 51 -7.17 0.31 5.32
N ALA A 52 -6.15 0.99 4.78
CA ALA A 52 -6.32 2.26 4.09
C ALA A 52 -6.49 2.04 2.58
N ALA A 53 -7.48 2.70 1.96
CA ALA A 53 -7.69 2.60 0.51
C ALA A 53 -6.48 3.15 -0.25
N ALA A 54 -5.81 2.28 -1.00
CA ALA A 54 -4.59 2.57 -1.74
C ALA A 54 -4.85 2.87 -3.23
N GLY A 55 -5.94 2.32 -3.78
CA GLY A 55 -6.37 2.60 -5.14
C GLY A 55 -7.69 1.92 -5.47
N SER A 56 -8.36 2.39 -6.51
CA SER A 56 -9.55 1.73 -7.03
C SER A 56 -9.69 1.91 -8.54
N GLN A 57 -10.30 0.95 -9.20
CA GLN A 57 -10.58 0.96 -10.62
C GLN A 57 -11.96 0.36 -10.90
N ASP A 58 -12.70 1.00 -11.79
CA ASP A 58 -13.95 0.50 -12.35
C ASP A 58 -13.61 -0.65 -13.33
N VAL A 59 -14.27 -1.80 -13.20
CA VAL A 59 -14.01 -3.04 -13.98
C VAL A 59 -15.32 -3.55 -14.60
N GLU A 60 -15.27 -4.29 -15.70
CA GLU A 60 -16.46 -4.63 -16.51
C GLU A 60 -16.45 -6.12 -16.91
N SER A 61 -16.97 -7.00 -16.05
CA SER A 61 -16.96 -8.45 -16.29
C SER A 61 -17.83 -8.90 -17.48
N SER A 62 -18.63 -7.97 -18.03
CA SER A 62 -19.53 -8.18 -19.17
C SER A 62 -18.80 -8.60 -20.46
N ASN A 63 -17.47 -8.38 -20.56
CA ASN A 63 -16.66 -8.68 -21.75
C ASN A 63 -15.63 -9.82 -21.60
N GLY A 64 -15.54 -10.49 -20.45
CA GLY A 64 -14.62 -11.62 -20.24
C GLY A 64 -14.02 -11.68 -18.82
N PRO A 65 -13.10 -12.61 -18.53
CA PRO A 65 -12.33 -12.54 -17.29
C PRO A 65 -11.44 -11.31 -17.34
N ASP A 66 -11.77 -10.29 -16.54
CA ASP A 66 -11.01 -9.05 -16.51
C ASP A 66 -9.65 -9.27 -15.84
N ASP A 67 -8.61 -9.28 -16.66
CA ASP A 67 -7.27 -8.93 -16.21
C ASP A 67 -7.27 -7.42 -15.93
N PHE A 68 -7.39 -7.02 -14.66
CA PHE A 68 -7.21 -5.63 -14.25
C PHE A 68 -5.77 -5.37 -13.84
N ALA A 69 -5.29 -4.14 -14.07
CA ALA A 69 -3.98 -3.69 -13.64
C ALA A 69 -4.15 -2.38 -12.88
N LEU A 70 -3.95 -2.43 -11.56
CA LEU A 70 -4.03 -1.29 -10.67
C LEU A 70 -2.68 -1.10 -9.98
N ASP A 71 -2.01 0.01 -10.28
CA ASP A 71 -0.79 0.40 -9.59
C ASP A 71 -1.13 0.99 -8.21
N VAL A 72 -0.56 0.42 -7.15
CA VAL A 72 -0.65 0.94 -5.78
C VAL A 72 0.73 1.09 -5.16
N THR A 73 0.90 2.09 -4.30
CA THR A 73 2.13 2.24 -3.52
C THR A 73 1.99 1.51 -2.19
N VAL A 74 2.86 0.53 -1.96
CA VAL A 74 3.01 -0.15 -0.67
C VAL A 74 4.29 0.37 -0.01
N PRO A 75 4.26 0.84 1.25
CA PRO A 75 5.49 1.20 1.97
C PRO A 75 6.46 0.03 2.09
N HIS A 76 7.70 0.29 2.50
CA HIS A 76 8.63 -0.80 2.81
C HIS A 76 8.21 -1.47 4.12
N GLY A 77 8.41 -2.79 4.19
CA GLY A 77 8.06 -3.61 5.35
C GLY A 77 6.99 -4.66 5.02
N SER A 78 6.39 -5.22 6.06
CA SER A 78 5.32 -6.21 5.96
C SER A 78 3.96 -5.52 6.05
N HIS A 79 3.14 -5.68 5.02
CA HIS A 79 1.83 -5.05 4.92
C HIS A 79 0.73 -6.06 4.61
N GLU A 80 -0.47 -5.80 5.12
CA GLU A 80 -1.68 -6.52 4.70
C GLU A 80 -2.28 -5.80 3.49
N VAL A 81 -2.35 -6.49 2.36
CA VAL A 81 -2.98 -5.99 1.14
C VAL A 81 -4.32 -6.72 0.97
N THR A 82 -5.40 -5.94 0.97
CA THR A 82 -6.76 -6.45 0.77
C THR A 82 -7.30 -5.95 -0.57
N THR A 83 -7.70 -6.86 -1.44
CA THR A 83 -8.40 -6.54 -2.69
C THR A 83 -9.88 -6.84 -2.52
N VAL A 84 -10.74 -5.87 -2.78
CA VAL A 84 -12.20 -5.98 -2.64
C VAL A 84 -12.84 -5.73 -4.00
N TRP A 85 -13.69 -6.66 -4.42
CA TRP A 85 -14.53 -6.50 -5.61
C TRP A 85 -15.96 -6.19 -5.17
N THR A 86 -16.54 -5.13 -5.73
CA THR A 86 -17.91 -4.71 -5.45
C THR A 86 -18.73 -4.62 -6.72
N GLN A 87 -20.04 -4.82 -6.63
CA GLN A 87 -21.03 -4.47 -7.65
C GLN A 87 -22.20 -3.77 -6.97
N ASP A 88 -22.65 -2.63 -7.48
CA ASP A 88 -23.73 -1.84 -6.85
C ASP A 88 -23.47 -1.58 -5.35
N ASP A 89 -22.21 -1.29 -5.00
CA ASP A 89 -21.71 -1.12 -3.62
C ASP A 89 -21.81 -2.38 -2.72
N GLU A 90 -22.22 -3.54 -3.26
CA GLU A 90 -22.20 -4.83 -2.56
C GLU A 90 -20.86 -5.54 -2.77
N VAL A 91 -20.25 -6.05 -1.69
CA VAL A 91 -19.00 -6.81 -1.77
C VAL A 91 -19.25 -8.20 -2.35
N LEU A 92 -18.72 -8.45 -3.54
CA LEU A 92 -18.80 -9.74 -4.22
C LEU A 92 -17.68 -10.69 -3.79
N ALA A 93 -16.47 -10.17 -3.61
CA ALA A 93 -15.30 -10.96 -3.26
C ALA A 93 -14.25 -10.15 -2.48
N THR A 94 -13.40 -10.86 -1.75
CA THR A 94 -12.26 -10.26 -1.05
C THR A 94 -11.09 -11.25 -1.06
N ASP A 95 -9.89 -10.75 -1.40
CA ASP A 95 -8.62 -11.49 -1.31
C ASP A 95 -7.70 -10.72 -0.36
N VAL A 96 -7.06 -11.44 0.56
CA VAL A 96 -6.16 -10.84 1.57
C VAL A 96 -4.81 -11.52 1.46
N ARG A 97 -3.76 -10.72 1.30
CA ARG A 97 -2.38 -11.20 1.20
C ARG A 97 -1.45 -10.38 2.06
N THR A 98 -0.51 -11.06 2.70
CA THR A 98 0.65 -10.39 3.28
C THR A 98 1.66 -10.16 2.17
N VAL A 99 1.98 -8.89 1.93
CA VAL A 99 3.02 -8.47 0.99
C VAL A 99 4.18 -7.92 1.80
N VAL A 100 5.37 -8.49 1.60
CA VAL A 100 6.61 -7.94 2.16
C VAL A 100 7.30 -7.17 1.05
N HIS A 101 7.24 -5.85 1.12
CA HIS A 101 7.94 -4.98 0.19
C HIS A 101 9.31 -4.66 0.79
N THR A 102 10.34 -5.33 0.27
CA THR A 102 11.72 -5.07 0.67
C THR A 102 12.22 -3.82 -0.04
N ALA A 103 12.92 -2.97 0.71
CA ALA A 103 13.63 -1.84 0.10
C ALA A 103 14.64 -2.37 -0.93
N PRO A 104 14.71 -1.80 -2.15
CA PRO A 104 15.71 -2.21 -3.12
C PRO A 104 17.12 -1.94 -2.56
N GLY A 105 17.92 -3.00 -2.38
CA GLY A 105 19.26 -2.88 -1.80
C GLY A 105 19.89 -4.23 -1.44
N VAL A 106 21.12 -4.17 -0.93
CA VAL A 106 21.76 -5.32 -0.26
C VAL A 106 21.16 -5.41 1.13
N ASP A 107 20.76 -6.61 1.54
CA ASP A 107 20.31 -6.96 2.88
C ASP A 107 21.21 -8.11 3.33
N ARG A 108 22.18 -7.81 4.21
CA ARG A 108 23.22 -8.78 4.58
C ARG A 108 22.77 -9.81 5.58
N ASP A 109 21.80 -9.51 6.41
CA ASP A 109 21.36 -10.39 7.49
C ASP A 109 19.98 -11.01 7.23
N SER A 110 19.35 -10.64 6.11
CA SER A 110 18.11 -11.21 5.60
C SER A 110 16.91 -10.99 6.51
N ASP A 111 16.86 -9.83 7.17
CA ASP A 111 15.75 -9.46 8.06
C ASP A 111 14.64 -8.66 7.35
N GLY A 112 14.86 -8.28 6.09
CA GLY A 112 13.89 -7.54 5.27
C GLY A 112 14.14 -6.03 5.20
N VAL A 113 15.13 -5.51 5.94
CA VAL A 113 15.59 -4.13 5.90
C VAL A 113 16.89 -4.06 5.10
N ALA A 114 16.97 -3.13 4.14
CA ALA A 114 18.20 -2.98 3.36
C ALA A 114 19.32 -2.37 4.22
N ASP A 115 20.57 -2.77 3.99
CA ASP A 115 21.80 -2.29 4.69
C ASP A 115 21.88 -0.76 4.82
N SER A 116 21.28 0.00 3.90
CA SER A 116 21.29 1.46 3.88
C SER A 116 20.33 2.11 4.87
N SER A 117 19.36 1.34 5.36
CA SER A 117 18.27 1.77 6.25
C SER A 117 18.18 0.89 7.50
N ASP A 118 19.17 0.02 7.72
CA ASP A 118 19.22 -0.98 8.78
C ASP A 118 20.14 -0.49 9.91
N ASN A 119 19.58 -0.30 11.10
CA ASN A 119 20.33 0.09 12.30
C ASN A 119 21.17 -1.06 12.90
N CYS A 120 21.05 -2.28 12.37
CA CYS A 120 21.87 -3.45 12.71
C CYS A 120 22.21 -4.35 11.51
N VAL A 121 22.81 -3.76 10.45
CA VAL A 121 23.36 -4.32 9.18
C VAL A 121 23.90 -5.78 9.13
N ARG A 122 24.18 -6.43 10.27
CA ARG A 122 24.72 -7.80 10.35
C ARG A 122 23.97 -8.69 11.35
N GLN A 123 22.93 -8.20 11.99
CA GLN A 123 22.25 -8.83 13.11
C GLN A 123 20.73 -8.61 12.98
N PRO A 124 19.97 -9.64 12.56
CA PRO A 124 18.58 -9.47 12.18
C PRO A 124 17.71 -8.82 13.26
N ASN A 125 17.02 -7.74 12.90
CA ASN A 125 16.09 -6.99 13.74
C ASN A 125 15.06 -6.21 12.88
N ALA A 126 14.17 -6.96 12.22
CA ALA A 126 13.18 -6.42 11.28
C ALA A 126 12.27 -5.30 11.84
N ASP A 127 12.13 -5.20 13.16
CA ASP A 127 11.37 -4.17 13.86
C ASP A 127 12.15 -2.86 14.04
N GLN A 128 13.47 -2.88 13.82
CA GLN A 128 14.38 -1.73 13.87
C GLN A 128 14.30 -0.95 15.18
N SER A 129 14.05 -1.65 16.30
CA SER A 129 14.03 -1.06 17.64
C SER A 129 15.39 -0.42 17.95
N ASP A 130 15.36 0.82 18.44
CA ASP A 130 16.50 1.65 18.85
C ASP A 130 15.99 2.52 20.01
N ARG A 131 16.25 2.07 21.25
CA ARG A 131 15.59 2.59 22.44
C ARG A 131 16.18 3.90 22.95
N ASP A 132 17.46 4.13 22.74
CA ASP A 132 18.15 5.35 23.17
C ASP A 132 18.35 6.37 22.04
N GLU A 133 17.91 6.02 20.82
CA GLU A 133 17.93 6.85 19.61
C GLU A 133 19.35 7.24 19.18
N ASP A 134 20.34 6.38 19.43
CA ASP A 134 21.74 6.62 19.05
C ASP A 134 22.07 6.15 17.61
N GLY A 135 21.16 5.41 16.98
CA GLY A 135 21.27 4.88 15.63
C GLY A 135 21.81 3.45 15.53
N ALA A 136 22.18 2.81 16.63
CA ALA A 136 22.42 1.38 16.73
C ALA A 136 21.16 0.68 17.25
N GLY A 137 20.67 -0.33 16.54
CA GLY A 137 19.48 -1.04 17.00
C GLY A 137 19.74 -1.86 18.26
N ASP A 138 18.70 -2.09 19.07
CA ASP A 138 18.76 -2.85 20.33
C ASP A 138 19.43 -4.23 20.17
N ALA A 139 19.36 -4.82 18.97
CA ALA A 139 19.94 -6.12 18.65
C ALA A 139 21.47 -6.13 18.52
N CYS A 140 22.07 -4.99 18.17
CA CYS A 140 23.52 -4.83 17.95
C CYS A 140 24.17 -3.78 18.83
N ASP A 141 23.38 -3.07 19.64
CA ASP A 141 23.88 -2.13 20.63
C ASP A 141 24.37 -2.83 21.92
N SER A 142 25.45 -2.30 22.48
CA SER A 142 26.06 -2.72 23.73
C SER A 142 25.53 -2.01 24.97
N ASP A 143 24.74 -0.93 24.81
CA ASP A 143 24.23 -0.06 25.87
C ASP A 143 22.79 0.40 25.57
N ILE A 144 21.85 -0.56 25.49
CA ILE A 144 20.51 -0.41 24.85
C ILE A 144 19.69 0.78 25.38
N ASP A 145 19.91 1.20 26.63
CA ASP A 145 19.16 2.30 27.25
C ASP A 145 19.93 3.62 27.34
N GLY A 146 21.17 3.66 26.86
CA GLY A 146 22.00 4.85 26.78
C GLY A 146 22.41 5.44 28.14
N ASP A 147 22.38 4.65 29.23
CA ASP A 147 22.71 5.15 30.57
C ASP A 147 24.23 5.21 30.88
N GLY A 148 25.05 4.70 29.95
CA GLY A 148 26.50 4.64 30.06
C GLY A 148 27.01 3.37 30.76
N HIS A 149 26.18 2.34 30.88
CA HIS A 149 26.55 1.04 31.44
C HIS A 149 26.13 -0.10 30.53
N SER A 150 27.12 -0.73 29.90
CA SER A 150 26.83 -1.82 28.97
C SER A 150 25.89 -2.90 29.51
N ASN A 151 25.06 -3.45 28.61
CA ASN A 151 24.10 -4.52 28.87
C ASN A 151 24.72 -5.68 29.67
N ALA A 152 25.99 -6.00 29.37
CA ALA A 152 26.75 -7.04 30.06
C ALA A 152 27.05 -6.70 31.52
N LYS A 153 27.41 -5.45 31.82
CA LYS A 153 27.69 -4.97 33.17
C LYS A 153 26.42 -4.95 34.01
N GLU A 154 25.32 -4.50 33.45
CA GLU A 154 24.03 -4.44 34.12
C GLU A 154 23.48 -5.82 34.44
N LYS A 155 23.49 -6.72 33.45
CA LYS A 155 23.12 -8.13 33.65
C LYS A 155 23.98 -8.79 34.72
N ALA A 156 25.29 -8.49 34.76
CA ALA A 156 26.19 -8.98 35.79
C ALA A 156 25.88 -8.42 37.19
N GLN A 157 25.24 -7.25 37.28
CA GLN A 157 24.86 -6.60 38.54
C GLN A 157 23.37 -6.74 38.88
N GLY A 158 22.61 -7.45 38.04
CA GLY A 158 21.17 -7.70 38.24
C GLY A 158 20.31 -6.46 38.07
N THR A 159 20.75 -5.52 37.23
CA THR A 159 19.95 -4.38 36.77
C THR A 159 19.42 -4.64 35.36
N ASP A 160 18.63 -3.72 34.80
CA ASP A 160 17.79 -3.97 33.62
C ASP A 160 18.32 -3.18 32.40
N PRO A 161 18.90 -3.85 31.39
CA PRO A 161 19.48 -3.18 30.23
C PRO A 161 18.54 -2.43 29.30
N TYR A 162 17.25 -2.40 29.61
CA TYR A 162 16.25 -1.70 28.82
C TYR A 162 15.63 -0.52 29.60
N ASP A 163 16.17 -0.18 30.76
CA ASP A 163 15.66 0.87 31.64
C ASP A 163 16.83 1.70 32.20
N ALA A 164 17.04 2.88 31.60
CA ALA A 164 18.08 3.82 31.99
C ALA A 164 18.00 4.32 33.45
N THR A 165 16.94 3.96 34.18
CA THR A 165 16.82 4.24 35.63
C THR A 165 17.29 3.07 36.52
N SER A 166 17.61 1.93 35.91
CA SER A 166 18.03 0.67 36.49
C SER A 166 19.52 0.43 36.23
N TYR A 167 20.38 1.22 36.88
CA TYR A 167 21.83 1.10 36.72
C TYR A 167 22.58 0.51 37.93
N PRO A 168 23.75 -0.13 37.66
CA PRO A 168 24.83 -0.38 38.60
C PRO A 168 25.06 0.74 39.62
N GLY A 169 24.81 0.47 40.90
CA GLY A 169 25.12 1.40 41.99
C GLY A 169 23.97 2.33 42.41
N ARG A 170 22.81 2.28 41.77
CA ARG A 170 21.59 2.88 42.34
C ARG A 170 21.08 2.00 43.47
N LYS A 171 21.04 2.50 44.71
CA LYS A 171 20.32 1.79 45.77
C LYS A 171 18.83 1.77 45.39
N LYS A 172 18.21 0.58 45.36
CA LYS A 172 16.75 0.44 45.21
C LYS A 172 16.08 1.39 46.19
N SER A 173 15.53 2.49 45.68
CA SER A 173 14.74 3.40 46.49
C SER A 173 13.41 2.72 46.75
N GLY A 174 13.30 2.06 47.90
CA GLY A 174 12.02 1.60 48.45
C GLY A 174 11.61 0.17 48.09
N LEU A 175 12.06 -0.78 48.90
CA LEU A 175 11.16 -1.83 49.40
C LEU A 175 11.59 -2.14 50.84
N LEU A 176 10.96 -1.44 51.79
CA LEU A 176 10.94 -1.78 53.21
C LEU A 176 9.74 -2.71 53.46
#